data_AF-A0A529HYJ6-F1
#
_entry.id   AF-A0A529HYJ6-F1
#
_cell.length_a   1.000
_cell.length_b   1.000
_cell.length_c   1.000
_cell.angle_alpha   90.00
_cell.angle_beta   90.00
_cell.angle_gamma   90.00
#
_symmetry.space_group_name_H-M   'P 1'
#
loop_
_entity.id
_entity.type
_entity.pdbx_description
1 polymer ?
#
loop_
_entity_poly.entity_id
_entity_poly.type
_entity_poly.pdbx_seq_one_letter_code
_entity_poly.pdbx_strand_id
1 'polypeptide(L)'
;RLRAKAEIAKQDQALVTVAWGDDSTASLANSTSLADTRFREVEVRRKYEGAVQDSGDAGAWQALRIANGIAESGSDYQLGDAFPHDV
;
A
#
# COMPACT_ATOMS: atom_id res chain seq x y z
N ARG A 1 3.48 24.33 6.83
CA ARG A 1 4.94 24.18 6.65
C ARG A 1 5.61 25.52 6.95
N LEU A 2 6.37 25.62 8.04
CA LEU A 2 7.01 26.89 8.42
C LEU A 2 8.52 26.81 8.14
N ARG A 3 9.06 27.81 7.42
CA ARG A 3 10.50 28.10 7.21
C ARG A 3 11.39 27.01 6.58
N ALA A 4 10.85 25.87 6.18
CA ALA A 4 11.63 24.89 5.44
C ALA A 4 11.64 25.23 3.92
N LYS A 5 12.60 24.73 3.12
CA LYS A 5 12.63 24.84 1.63
C LYS A 5 12.31 23.50 0.93
N ALA A 6 11.06 23.30 0.55
CA ALA A 6 10.50 22.05 0.01
C ALA A 6 9.10 22.33 -0.54
N GLU A 7 8.76 21.55 -1.53
CA GLU A 7 7.51 21.67 -2.26
C GLU A 7 6.60 20.53 -1.83
N ILE A 8 5.31 20.84 -1.66
CA ILE A 8 4.27 19.84 -1.50
C ILE A 8 3.28 20.14 -2.61
N ALA A 9 3.30 19.31 -3.64
CA ALA A 9 2.40 19.41 -4.77
C ALA A 9 1.63 18.10 -4.88
N LYS A 10 0.34 18.19 -5.25
CA LYS A 10 -0.41 17.00 -5.66
C LYS A 10 0.16 16.56 -7.00
N GLN A 11 0.72 15.37 -7.04
CA GLN A 11 1.07 14.75 -8.31
C GLN A 11 -0.20 14.14 -8.92
N ASP A 12 -0.40 14.31 -10.22
CA ASP A 12 -1.43 13.58 -10.98
C ASP A 12 -1.04 12.10 -11.20
N GLN A 13 -0.16 11.58 -10.33
CA GLN A 13 0.42 10.25 -10.45
C GLN A 13 -0.58 9.14 -10.08
N ALA A 14 -0.29 8.00 -10.69
CA ALA A 14 -1.20 6.92 -11.01
C ALA A 14 -1.72 6.15 -9.79
N LEU A 15 -2.77 5.37 -10.04
CA LEU A 15 -3.39 4.47 -9.09
C LEU A 15 -2.32 3.60 -8.41
N VAL A 16 -2.38 3.54 -7.07
CA VAL A 16 -1.52 2.65 -6.29
C VAL A 16 -2.09 1.24 -6.39
N THR A 17 -1.28 0.29 -6.83
CA THR A 17 -1.67 -1.13 -6.87
C THR A 17 -0.85 -1.92 -5.86
N VAL A 18 -1.47 -2.95 -5.30
CA VAL A 18 -0.84 -3.91 -4.41
C VAL A 18 -0.90 -5.30 -5.02
N ALA A 19 0.19 -6.05 -4.90
CA ALA A 19 0.30 -7.42 -5.37
C ALA A 19 0.83 -8.31 -4.24
N TRP A 20 0.22 -9.48 -4.09
CA TRP A 20 0.56 -10.49 -3.09
C TRP A 20 0.29 -11.89 -3.65
N GLY A 21 0.98 -12.90 -3.13
CA GLY A 21 0.90 -14.28 -3.63
C GLY A 21 1.84 -14.56 -4.82
N ASP A 22 1.89 -15.82 -5.24
CA ASP A 22 2.85 -16.35 -6.23
C ASP A 22 2.47 -16.04 -7.68
N ASP A 23 1.61 -15.05 -7.93
CA ASP A 23 1.42 -14.51 -9.27
C ASP A 23 2.59 -13.58 -9.61
N SER A 24 3.77 -14.20 -9.70
CA SER A 24 5.04 -13.63 -10.15
C SER A 24 5.03 -13.29 -11.64
N THR A 25 3.87 -12.95 -12.23
CA THR A 25 3.72 -12.55 -13.64
C THR A 25 4.05 -11.08 -13.89
N ALA A 26 4.72 -10.41 -12.94
CA ALA A 26 5.38 -9.14 -13.23
C ALA A 26 6.90 -9.31 -13.12
N SER A 27 7.47 -10.06 -14.05
CA SER A 27 8.84 -9.82 -14.52
C SER A 27 8.92 -8.45 -15.19
N LEU A 28 8.84 -7.40 -14.38
CA LEU A 28 9.15 -6.04 -14.81
C LEU A 28 9.94 -5.42 -13.68
N ALA A 29 11.26 -5.43 -13.86
CA ALA A 29 12.22 -4.60 -13.15
C ALA A 29 11.94 -3.12 -13.45
N ASN A 30 10.76 -2.64 -13.10
CA ASN A 30 10.42 -1.23 -13.08
C ASN A 30 10.72 -0.76 -11.66
N SER A 31 11.63 0.21 -11.54
CA SER A 31 12.16 0.78 -10.29
C SER A 31 11.11 1.39 -9.34
N THR A 32 9.82 1.19 -9.59
CA THR A 32 8.67 1.77 -8.89
C THR A 32 7.89 0.74 -8.07
N SER A 33 8.28 -0.54 -8.11
CA SER A 33 7.75 -1.60 -7.25
C SER A 33 8.52 -1.65 -5.93
N LEU A 34 7.86 -1.38 -4.81
CA LEU A 34 8.45 -1.35 -3.47
C LEU A 34 7.84 -2.45 -2.59
N ALA A 35 8.66 -3.13 -1.80
CA ALA A 35 8.17 -4.07 -0.80
C ALA A 35 7.41 -3.33 0.31
N ASP A 36 6.24 -3.84 0.70
CA ASP A 36 5.48 -3.33 1.84
C ASP A 36 6.07 -3.91 3.13
N THR A 37 6.84 -3.08 3.84
CA THR A 37 7.58 -3.48 5.04
C THR A 37 6.71 -3.78 6.25
N ARG A 38 5.39 -3.53 6.16
CA ARG A 38 4.44 -3.86 7.22
C ARG A 38 4.22 -5.38 7.32
N PHE A 39 4.32 -6.09 6.19
CA PHE A 39 4.21 -7.55 6.16
C PHE A 39 5.58 -8.20 6.43
N ARG A 40 5.62 -9.17 7.34
CA ARG A 40 6.84 -9.92 7.67
C ARG A 40 6.85 -11.32 7.10
N GLU A 41 5.69 -11.98 7.09
CA GLU A 41 5.55 -13.40 6.74
C GLU A 41 5.11 -13.60 5.29
N VAL A 42 4.55 -12.57 4.66
CA VAL A 42 4.05 -12.59 3.28
C VAL A 42 4.75 -11.51 2.47
N GLU A 43 5.24 -11.86 1.29
CA GLU A 43 5.77 -10.86 0.36
C GLU A 43 4.61 -10.08 -0.27
N VAL A 44 4.52 -8.80 0.06
CA VAL A 44 3.57 -7.86 -0.52
C VAL A 44 4.34 -6.73 -1.17
N ARG A 45 3.98 -6.38 -2.40
CA ARG A 45 4.60 -5.26 -3.13
C ARG A 45 3.57 -4.22 -3.52
N ARG A 46 3.98 -2.95 -3.47
CA ARG A 46 3.20 -1.79 -3.90
C ARG A 46 3.84 -1.15 -5.11
N LYS A 47 3.02 -0.78 -6.10
CA LYS A 47 3.44 -0.01 -7.28
C LYS A 47 2.69 1.31 -7.29
N TYR A 48 3.43 2.38 -7.57
CA TYR A 48 2.92 3.76 -7.58
C TYR A 48 2.74 4.30 -9.01
N GLU A 49 2.92 3.44 -10.02
CA GLU A 49 2.84 3.78 -11.44
C GLU A 49 2.29 2.59 -12.24
N GLY A 50 1.55 2.89 -13.32
CA GLY A 50 1.05 1.89 -14.26
C GLY A 50 -0.48 1.82 -14.36
N ALA A 51 -0.96 1.24 -15.46
CA ALA A 51 -2.37 0.92 -15.61
C ALA A 51 -2.75 -0.23 -14.66
N VAL A 52 -3.90 -0.11 -14.00
CA VAL A 52 -4.49 -1.22 -13.24
C VAL A 52 -4.81 -2.33 -14.24
N GLN A 53 -4.08 -3.44 -14.15
CA GLN A 53 -4.25 -4.59 -15.04
C GLN A 53 -5.45 -5.44 -14.61
N ASP A 54 -5.86 -5.38 -13.33
CA ASP A 54 -6.98 -6.17 -12.81
C ASP A 54 -7.64 -5.48 -11.60
N SER A 55 -8.96 -5.65 -11.49
CA SER A 55 -9.73 -5.32 -10.29
C SER A 55 -9.50 -6.43 -9.27
N GLY A 56 -8.35 -6.40 -8.59
CA GLY A 56 -8.03 -7.37 -7.54
C GLY A 56 -9.14 -7.52 -6.50
N ASP A 57 -9.22 -8.70 -5.88
CA ASP A 57 -10.23 -9.00 -4.86
C ASP A 57 -9.96 -8.21 -3.58
N ALA A 58 -10.76 -7.14 -3.37
CA ALA A 58 -10.67 -6.28 -2.19
C ALA A 58 -10.96 -7.04 -0.89
N GLY A 59 -11.81 -8.07 -0.92
CA GLY A 59 -12.11 -8.91 0.24
C GLY A 59 -10.93 -9.80 0.60
N ALA A 60 -10.29 -10.41 -0.41
CA ALA A 60 -9.06 -11.19 -0.20
C ALA A 60 -7.91 -10.32 0.32
N TRP A 61 -7.77 -9.08 -0.19
CA TRP A 61 -6.81 -8.11 0.35
C TRP A 61 -7.08 -7.78 1.82
N GLN A 62 -8.34 -7.49 2.17
CA GLN A 62 -8.72 -7.21 3.55
C GLN A 62 -8.46 -8.41 4.47
N ALA A 63 -8.81 -9.61 4.03
CA ALA A 63 -8.55 -10.84 4.79
C ALA A 63 -7.04 -11.06 5.02
N LEU A 64 -6.21 -10.82 4.02
CA LEU A 64 -4.75 -10.88 4.15
C LEU A 64 -4.23 -9.89 5.20
N ARG A 65 -4.70 -8.64 5.15
CA ARG A 65 -4.32 -7.61 6.13
C ARG A 65 -4.72 -8.02 7.55
N ILE A 66 -5.95 -8.46 7.76
CA ILE A 66 -6.45 -8.89 9.08
C ILE A 66 -5.63 -10.08 9.60
N ALA A 67 -5.35 -11.08 8.75
CA ALA A 67 -4.57 -12.25 9.14
C ALA A 67 -3.13 -11.91 9.56
N ASN A 68 -2.56 -10.82 9.02
CA ASN A 68 -1.21 -10.35 9.34
C ASN A 68 -1.20 -9.19 10.37
N GLY A 69 -2.36 -8.81 10.92
CA GLY A 69 -2.46 -7.71 11.89
C GLY A 69 -2.13 -6.33 11.33
N ILE A 70 -2.39 -6.08 10.03
CA ILE A 70 -2.04 -4.82 9.36
C ILE A 70 -3.25 -3.88 9.29
N ALA A 71 -3.24 -2.85 10.15
CA ALA A 71 -4.27 -1.82 10.15
C ALA A 71 -4.14 -0.81 9.00
N GLU A 72 -5.28 -0.34 8.49
CA GLU A 72 -5.41 0.72 7.48
C GLU A 72 -6.43 1.77 7.92
N SER A 73 -6.04 3.05 7.82
CA SER A 73 -6.91 4.17 8.17
C SER A 73 -8.15 4.21 7.27
N GLY A 74 -9.28 4.61 7.82
CA GLY A 74 -10.57 4.66 7.12
C GLY A 74 -11.32 3.34 7.23
N SER A 75 -10.66 2.19 7.02
CA SER A 75 -11.30 0.87 7.19
C SER A 75 -11.26 0.38 8.64
N ASP A 76 -10.10 0.47 9.28
CA ASP A 76 -9.86 -0.20 10.58
C ASP A 76 -9.85 0.80 11.74
N TYR A 77 -9.55 2.07 11.47
CA TYR A 77 -9.64 3.16 12.44
C TYR A 77 -9.88 4.50 11.74
N GLN A 78 -10.55 5.43 12.42
CA GLN A 78 -10.73 6.79 11.92
C GLN A 78 -9.50 7.66 12.23
N LEU A 79 -9.23 8.66 11.39
CA LEU A 79 -8.11 9.58 11.62
C LEU A 79 -8.29 10.32 12.95
N GLY A 80 -7.32 10.14 13.86
CA GLY A 80 -7.35 10.73 15.20
C GLY A 80 -8.04 9.88 16.27
N ASP A 81 -8.57 8.70 15.93
CA ASP A 81 -9.30 7.81 16.85
C ASP A 81 -8.43 6.68 17.42
N ALA A 82 -7.22 6.48 16.91
CA ALA A 82 -6.26 5.49 17.40
C ALA A 82 -4.92 6.15 17.74
N PHE A 83 -4.30 5.75 18.85
CA PHE A 83 -2.92 6.15 19.14
C PHE A 83 -1.95 5.33 18.27
N PRO A 84 -0.79 5.87 17.86
CA PRO A 84 0.15 5.15 16.99
C PRO A 84 0.73 3.85 17.54
N HIS A 85 0.55 3.54 18.82
CA HIS A 85 0.98 2.28 19.43
C HIS A 85 -0.16 1.27 19.63
N ASP A 86 -1.40 1.68 19.37
CA ASP A 86 -2.57 0.80 19.37
C ASP A 86 -2.73 0.05 18.04
N VAL A 87 -2.00 0.47 16.99
CA VAL A 87 -2.10 0.01 15.60
C VAL A 87 -0.75 -0.32 14.97
#